data_AF-A0A1Y1I800-F1
#
_entry.id   AF-A0A1Y1I800-F1
#
_cell.length_a   1.000
_cell.length_b   1.000
_cell.length_c   1.000
_cell.angle_alpha   90.00
_cell.angle_beta   90.00
_cell.angle_gamma   90.00
#
_symmetry.space_group_name_H-M   'P 1'
#
loop_
_entity.id
_entity.type
_entity.pdbx_description
1 polymer ?
#
loop_
_entity_poly.entity_id
_entity_poly.type
_entity_poly.pdbx_seq_one_letter_code
_entity_poly.pdbx_strand_id
1 'polypeptide(L)'
;MGDAEKGKCCYGASDINQHCLSASGREDPHFQLKGFPDGKVLEWDFHGRHDLCYCMLSDTKLALTVHMFSLAPDARILERPEDDGLNFFEGTWMDRLGIMYIDERGEEKSIAVVLNSDLDRAGKPPFDVTFQGDDITAAVSALGSDWTSPDGTSRIRCSADRVNALSVSVAGLLEMEIVSDVEKELIANPPVHFLNFEIKAIANTANVHGFLGQMYAPGALEERLAMGTLEGLRHREYVEGTDDDYLTSGLTSADCGFSRFGQVPENLVVDTVGSPRRLFSMGDHDIPATKSTLCRLVGKGRNSFVCM
;
A
#
# COMPACT_ATOMS: atom_id res chain seq x y z
N MET A 1 30.36 21.68 -4.83
CA MET A 1 30.82 20.32 -5.21
C MET A 1 30.18 19.35 -4.25
N GLY A 2 29.10 18.63 -4.56
CA GLY A 2 28.23 18.63 -5.72
C GLY A 2 26.81 18.29 -5.26
N ASP A 3 25.83 18.80 -6.01
CA ASP A 3 24.40 18.67 -5.76
C ASP A 3 23.93 17.22 -5.84
N ALA A 4 23.15 16.78 -4.84
CA ALA A 4 22.33 15.59 -4.88
C ALA A 4 20.85 16.00 -5.03
N GLU A 5 20.54 16.75 -6.10
CA GLU A 5 19.21 16.71 -6.69
C GLU A 5 19.13 15.45 -7.55
N LYS A 6 18.55 14.36 -7.02
CA LYS A 6 17.91 13.29 -7.80
C LYS A 6 17.34 12.21 -6.88
N GLY A 7 16.02 12.28 -6.70
CA GLY A 7 15.23 11.29 -5.97
C GLY A 7 13.74 11.54 -6.06
N LYS A 8 13.23 12.05 -7.20
CA LYS A 8 11.79 12.04 -7.50
C LYS A 8 11.53 10.89 -8.47
N CYS A 9 11.04 9.76 -7.97
CA CYS A 9 10.46 8.74 -8.85
C CYS A 9 9.03 9.19 -9.18
N CYS A 10 8.82 9.66 -10.40
CA CYS A 10 7.48 9.81 -10.98
C CYS A 10 7.35 8.78 -12.14
N TYR A 11 6.17 8.17 -12.29
CA TYR A 11 5.92 7.10 -13.27
C TYR A 11 5.94 7.57 -14.73
N GLY A 12 6.34 6.69 -15.65
CA GLY A 12 6.04 6.80 -17.08
C GLY A 12 7.04 6.10 -18.00
N ALA A 13 6.77 4.86 -18.41
CA ALA A 13 7.21 4.41 -19.72
C ALA A 13 6.26 5.05 -20.75
N SER A 14 6.78 6.00 -21.54
CA SER A 14 6.12 6.84 -22.56
C SER A 14 5.44 8.14 -22.08
N ASP A 15 6.23 9.22 -22.13
CA ASP A 15 5.99 10.61 -22.56
C ASP A 15 4.67 11.37 -22.32
N ILE A 16 3.63 10.88 -21.64
CA ILE A 16 2.45 11.70 -21.36
C ILE A 16 1.96 11.44 -19.92
N ASN A 17 2.12 12.47 -19.06
CA ASN A 17 1.60 12.63 -17.69
C ASN A 17 2.36 11.93 -16.53
N GLN A 18 3.58 12.43 -16.24
CA GLN A 18 4.27 12.20 -14.97
C GLN A 18 3.62 13.02 -13.85
N HIS A 19 2.93 12.38 -12.90
CA HIS A 19 2.46 13.05 -11.68
C HIS A 19 3.05 12.38 -10.45
N CYS A 20 3.80 13.16 -9.67
CA CYS A 20 4.26 12.75 -8.35
C CYS A 20 3.12 13.03 -7.36
N LEU A 21 2.21 12.05 -7.23
CA LEU A 21 1.05 12.13 -6.36
C LEU A 21 1.46 11.81 -4.91
N SER A 22 1.03 12.63 -3.96
CA SER A 22 1.20 12.39 -2.51
C SER A 22 -0.14 11.97 -1.91
N ALA A 23 -0.15 10.88 -1.15
CA ALA A 23 -1.32 10.45 -0.40
C ALA A 23 -1.14 10.73 1.09
N SER A 24 -2.20 11.19 1.75
CA SER A 24 -2.23 11.37 3.20
C SER A 24 -3.54 10.84 3.78
N GLY A 25 -3.50 10.20 4.95
CA GLY A 25 -4.69 10.15 5.80
C GLY A 25 -4.92 11.53 6.44
N ARG A 26 -6.15 11.97 6.59
CA ARG A 26 -6.47 13.21 7.31
C ARG A 26 -7.83 13.08 7.97
N GLU A 27 -7.85 12.96 9.30
CA GLU A 27 -9.09 12.66 10.04
C GLU A 27 -9.61 11.25 9.68
N ASP A 28 -10.40 10.62 10.55
CA ASP A 28 -10.60 9.17 10.52
C ASP A 28 -11.82 8.71 9.69
N PRO A 29 -11.69 7.70 8.80
CA PRO A 29 -10.53 7.27 8.01
C PRO A 29 -10.63 7.88 6.60
N HIS A 30 -10.38 9.18 6.51
CA HIS A 30 -10.43 9.93 5.27
C HIS A 30 -9.05 9.93 4.60
N PHE A 31 -8.97 9.39 3.40
CA PHE A 31 -7.77 9.37 2.58
C PHE A 31 -7.83 10.50 1.56
N GLN A 32 -6.68 11.13 1.31
CA GLN A 32 -6.54 12.19 0.33
C GLN A 32 -5.39 11.89 -0.62
N LEU A 33 -5.60 12.08 -1.92
CA LEU A 33 -4.55 12.10 -2.93
C LEU A 33 -4.41 13.53 -3.48
N LYS A 34 -3.19 14.06 -3.45
CA LYS A 34 -2.83 15.44 -3.81
C LYS A 34 -1.75 15.44 -4.89
N GLY A 35 -1.50 16.61 -5.48
CA GLY A 35 -0.42 16.81 -6.46
C GLY A 35 -0.87 16.76 -7.92
N PHE A 36 -2.18 16.85 -8.17
CA PHE A 36 -2.73 16.95 -9.52
C PHE A 36 -2.39 18.33 -10.15
N PRO A 37 -2.15 18.40 -11.48
CA PRO A 37 -1.76 19.65 -12.16
C PRO A 37 -2.75 20.80 -12.02
N ASP A 38 -4.03 20.48 -11.83
CA ASP A 38 -5.13 21.44 -11.65
C ASP A 38 -5.40 21.77 -10.17
N GLY A 39 -4.57 21.25 -9.26
CA GLY A 39 -4.69 21.48 -7.82
C GLY A 39 -5.85 20.74 -7.15
N LYS A 40 -6.50 19.80 -7.85
CA LYS A 40 -7.54 18.96 -7.24
C LYS A 40 -6.99 18.12 -6.09
N VAL A 41 -7.90 17.69 -5.23
CA VAL A 41 -7.67 16.69 -4.19
C VAL A 41 -8.73 15.61 -4.37
N LEU A 42 -8.32 14.35 -4.41
CA LEU A 42 -9.24 13.24 -4.36
C LEU A 42 -9.37 12.77 -2.92
N GLU A 43 -10.59 12.67 -2.43
CA GLU A 43 -10.87 12.23 -1.06
C GLU A 43 -11.79 11.01 -1.09
N TRP A 44 -11.54 10.01 -0.24
CA TRP A 44 -12.37 8.81 -0.07
C TRP A 44 -12.17 8.19 1.30
N ASP A 45 -13.09 7.31 1.67
CA ASP A 45 -13.11 6.67 2.98
C ASP A 45 -12.85 5.17 2.80
N PHE A 46 -12.06 4.58 3.69
CA PHE A 46 -11.95 3.12 3.79
C PHE A 46 -11.98 2.76 5.27
N HIS A 47 -13.02 2.05 5.66
CA HIS A 47 -13.31 1.77 7.06
C HIS A 47 -12.72 0.43 7.51
N GLY A 48 -13.02 -0.64 6.77
CA GLY A 48 -12.69 -1.98 7.24
C GLY A 48 -13.44 -2.32 8.54
N ARG A 49 -13.01 -3.42 9.18
CA ARG A 49 -13.59 -3.92 10.43
C ARG A 49 -12.52 -3.99 11.51
N HIS A 50 -12.99 -3.88 12.75
CA HIS A 50 -12.18 -4.04 13.95
C HIS A 50 -11.34 -5.33 13.92
N ASP A 51 -10.07 -5.19 14.32
CA ASP A 51 -9.12 -6.27 14.55
C ASP A 51 -8.79 -7.09 13.29
N LEU A 52 -8.83 -6.45 12.12
CA LEU A 52 -8.49 -7.06 10.84
C LEU A 52 -7.41 -6.27 10.09
N CYS A 53 -6.64 -7.00 9.28
CA CYS A 53 -5.62 -6.43 8.41
C CYS A 53 -6.13 -6.30 6.99
N TYR A 54 -5.78 -5.20 6.33
CA TYR A 54 -6.21 -4.85 4.98
C TYR A 54 -5.04 -4.43 4.11
N CYS A 55 -5.08 -4.80 2.84
CA CYS A 55 -4.14 -4.36 1.83
C CYS A 55 -4.47 -2.93 1.38
N MET A 56 -3.66 -1.98 1.86
CA MET A 56 -3.73 -0.58 1.47
C MET A 56 -3.18 -0.36 0.06
N LEU A 57 -2.04 -0.97 -0.23
CA LEU A 57 -1.39 -0.88 -1.53
C LEU A 57 -0.75 -2.22 -1.87
N SER A 58 -0.88 -2.66 -3.11
CA SER A 58 -0.19 -3.85 -3.61
C SER A 58 0.27 -3.61 -5.02
N ASP A 59 1.56 -3.78 -5.24
CA ASP A 59 2.21 -3.76 -6.53
C ASP A 59 3.33 -4.80 -6.55
N THR A 60 3.90 -5.04 -7.73
CA THR A 60 4.89 -6.09 -8.01
C THR A 60 6.03 -6.16 -6.99
N LYS A 61 6.54 -5.01 -6.53
CA LYS A 61 7.71 -4.92 -5.62
C LYS A 61 7.43 -4.28 -4.27
N LEU A 62 6.22 -3.79 -4.04
CA LEU A 62 5.86 -3.04 -2.84
C LEU A 62 4.43 -3.40 -2.44
N ALA A 63 4.22 -3.73 -1.18
CA ALA A 63 2.90 -3.85 -0.60
C ALA A 63 2.85 -3.14 0.76
N LEU A 64 1.74 -2.43 0.99
CA LEU A 64 1.42 -1.78 2.24
C LEU A 64 0.13 -2.38 2.78
N THR A 65 0.14 -2.65 4.07
CA THR A 65 -0.96 -3.26 4.82
C THR A 65 -1.21 -2.48 6.08
N VAL A 66 -2.46 -2.41 6.50
CA VAL A 66 -2.86 -1.69 7.71
C VAL A 66 -3.67 -2.62 8.60
N HIS A 67 -3.55 -2.44 9.90
CA HIS A 67 -4.47 -3.04 10.86
C HIS A 67 -5.48 -1.98 11.29
N MET A 68 -6.76 -2.33 11.25
CA MET A 68 -7.85 -1.47 11.70
C MET A 68 -8.29 -1.85 13.11
N PHE A 69 -8.53 -0.85 13.96
CA PHE A 69 -9.09 -1.02 15.29
C PHE A 69 -10.29 -0.09 15.47
N SER A 70 -11.12 -0.36 16.48
CA SER A 70 -12.26 0.47 16.86
C SER A 70 -12.15 0.86 18.32
N LEU A 71 -13.12 1.64 18.83
CA LEU A 71 -13.16 2.00 20.24
C LEU A 71 -13.08 0.75 21.13
N ALA A 72 -12.28 0.86 22.19
CA ALA A 72 -12.22 -0.17 23.20
C ALA A 72 -13.62 -0.37 23.83
N PRO A 73 -14.02 -1.61 24.19
CA PRO A 73 -15.35 -1.87 24.76
C PRO A 73 -15.67 -1.08 26.04
N ASP A 74 -14.64 -0.60 26.75
CA ASP A 74 -14.73 0.20 27.97
C ASP A 74 -14.57 1.71 27.73
N ALA A 75 -14.33 2.14 26.48
CA ALA A 75 -14.22 3.54 26.13
C ALA A 75 -15.57 4.25 26.30
N ARG A 76 -15.53 5.46 26.84
CA ARG A 76 -16.73 6.31 27.00
C ARG A 76 -16.71 7.42 25.97
N ILE A 77 -17.72 7.48 25.12
CA ILE A 77 -17.94 8.62 24.22
C ILE A 77 -18.43 9.81 25.05
N LEU A 78 -17.68 10.91 25.00
CA LEU A 78 -17.98 12.16 25.71
C LEU A 78 -18.69 13.16 24.80
N GLU A 79 -18.27 13.23 23.53
CA GLU A 79 -18.82 14.13 22.51
C GLU A 79 -18.73 13.46 21.14
N ARG A 80 -19.72 13.71 20.27
CA ARG A 80 -19.76 13.25 18.89
C ARG A 80 -20.53 14.26 18.03
N PRO A 81 -20.29 14.34 16.71
CA PRO A 81 -21.10 15.17 15.81
C PRO A 81 -22.59 14.82 15.91
N GLU A 82 -23.46 15.81 15.73
CA GLU A 82 -24.91 15.56 15.71
C GLU A 82 -25.24 14.57 14.59
N ASP A 83 -25.92 13.49 14.98
CA ASP A 83 -26.35 12.40 14.09
C ASP A 83 -27.28 12.98 13.02
N ASP A 84 -26.84 12.96 11.76
CA ASP A 84 -27.64 13.40 10.60
C ASP A 84 -28.77 12.40 10.26
N GLY A 85 -29.06 11.47 11.18
CA GLY A 85 -30.11 10.47 11.07
C GLY A 85 -29.67 9.24 10.29
N LEU A 86 -28.39 9.16 9.93
CA LEU A 86 -27.80 8.07 9.19
C LEU A 86 -26.97 7.14 10.08
N ASN A 87 -27.28 7.00 11.39
CA ASN A 87 -26.72 5.97 12.29
C ASN A 87 -25.21 5.71 12.04
N PHE A 88 -24.43 6.79 11.96
CA PHE A 88 -23.09 6.71 11.38
C PHE A 88 -22.11 6.08 12.38
N PHE A 89 -21.72 4.85 12.04
CA PHE A 89 -20.39 4.26 12.21
C PHE A 89 -19.63 4.57 13.51
N GLU A 90 -19.44 3.54 14.37
CA GLU A 90 -18.38 3.56 15.38
C GLU A 90 -17.04 3.54 14.63
N GLY A 91 -16.32 4.67 14.63
CA GLY A 91 -15.07 4.89 13.88
C GLY A 91 -14.07 3.72 13.90
N THR A 92 -13.31 3.59 12.82
CA THR A 92 -12.26 2.59 12.66
C THR A 92 -10.99 3.28 12.23
N TRP A 93 -9.98 3.17 13.08
CA TRP A 93 -8.70 3.84 12.93
C TRP A 93 -7.61 2.83 12.62
N MET A 94 -6.44 3.32 12.21
CA MET A 94 -5.24 2.49 12.04
C MET A 94 -4.36 2.53 13.29
N ASP A 95 -3.88 1.39 13.79
CA ASP A 95 -2.84 1.33 14.84
C ASP A 95 -1.58 0.59 14.40
N ARG A 96 -1.60 -0.06 13.23
CA ARG A 96 -0.43 -0.76 12.68
C ARG A 96 -0.31 -0.59 11.18
N LEU A 97 0.94 -0.52 10.71
CA LEU A 97 1.30 -0.45 9.30
C LEU A 97 2.38 -1.49 8.99
N GLY A 98 2.14 -2.32 7.98
CA GLY A 98 3.12 -3.22 7.39
C GLY A 98 3.61 -2.70 6.05
N ILE A 99 4.92 -2.82 5.81
CA ILE A 99 5.58 -2.45 4.56
C ILE A 99 6.37 -3.66 4.11
N MET A 100 5.97 -4.25 2.99
CA MET A 100 6.66 -5.37 2.36
C MET A 100 7.26 -4.92 1.05
N TYR A 101 8.49 -5.33 0.77
CA TYR A 101 9.15 -4.99 -0.49
C TYR A 101 10.05 -6.12 -0.97
N ILE A 102 10.29 -6.17 -2.28
CA ILE A 102 11.25 -7.09 -2.89
C ILE A 102 12.50 -6.29 -3.24
N ASP A 103 13.65 -6.67 -2.66
CA ASP A 103 14.91 -5.99 -2.89
C ASP A 103 15.51 -6.27 -4.28
N GLU A 104 16.67 -5.69 -4.58
CA GLU A 104 17.35 -5.88 -5.87
C GLU A 104 17.79 -7.33 -6.12
N ARG A 105 17.91 -8.14 -5.08
CA ARG A 105 18.27 -9.56 -5.13
C ARG A 105 17.05 -10.46 -5.31
N GLY A 106 15.85 -9.90 -5.25
CA GLY A 106 14.60 -10.65 -5.30
C GLY A 106 14.19 -11.21 -3.95
N GLU A 107 14.83 -10.79 -2.84
CA GLU A 107 14.46 -11.22 -1.50
C GLU A 107 13.33 -10.35 -0.96
N GLU A 108 12.33 -11.00 -0.36
CA GLU A 108 11.24 -10.31 0.32
C GLU A 108 11.72 -9.79 1.67
N LYS A 109 11.40 -8.52 1.94
CA LYS A 109 11.71 -7.81 3.17
C LYS A 109 10.42 -7.23 3.74
N SER A 110 10.40 -7.02 5.05
CA SER A 110 9.22 -6.53 5.76
C SER A 110 9.61 -5.61 6.92
N ILE A 111 8.85 -4.54 7.08
CA ILE A 111 8.88 -3.63 8.22
C ILE A 111 7.47 -3.62 8.81
N ALA A 112 7.35 -3.68 10.13
CA ALA A 112 6.07 -3.42 10.80
C ALA A 112 6.25 -2.29 11.81
N VAL A 113 5.30 -1.36 11.80
CA VAL A 113 5.20 -0.25 12.74
C VAL A 113 3.88 -0.41 13.51
N VAL A 114 3.97 -0.45 14.84
CA VAL A 114 2.84 -0.61 15.74
C VAL A 114 2.78 0.59 16.68
N LEU A 115 1.60 1.19 16.80
CA LEU A 115 1.35 2.28 17.73
C LEU A 115 1.05 1.75 19.12
N ASN A 116 1.90 2.12 20.08
CA ASN A 116 1.62 1.99 21.50
C ASN A 116 0.91 3.26 22.00
N SER A 117 -0.43 3.23 21.98
CA SER A 117 -1.27 4.38 22.34
C SER A 117 -1.10 4.83 23.80
N ASP A 118 -0.70 3.95 24.72
CA ASP A 118 -0.39 4.32 26.10
C ASP A 118 0.89 5.15 26.21
N LEU A 119 1.93 4.77 25.46
CA LEU A 119 3.16 5.56 25.39
C LEU A 119 2.91 6.90 24.71
N ASP A 120 2.09 6.92 23.66
CA ASP A 120 1.74 8.16 22.97
C ASP A 120 0.98 9.13 23.86
N ARG A 121 -0.04 8.64 24.58
CA ARG A 121 -0.77 9.41 25.61
C ARG A 121 0.15 9.95 26.70
N ALA A 122 1.21 9.21 27.04
CA ALA A 122 2.21 9.63 28.01
C ALA A 122 3.27 10.59 27.43
N GLY A 123 3.20 10.96 26.16
CA GLY A 123 4.18 11.81 25.48
C GLY A 123 5.55 11.15 25.32
N LYS A 124 5.59 9.82 25.28
CA LYS A 124 6.80 9.01 25.09
C LYS A 124 6.91 8.54 23.64
N PRO A 125 8.09 8.07 23.19
CA PRO A 125 8.24 7.44 21.88
C PRO A 125 7.21 6.30 21.72
N PRO A 126 6.26 6.39 20.78
CA PRO A 126 5.08 5.54 20.80
C PRO A 126 5.13 4.38 19.81
N PHE A 127 6.19 4.26 19.02
CA PHE A 127 6.25 3.26 17.95
C PHE A 127 7.10 2.07 18.35
N ASP A 128 6.50 0.89 18.28
CA ASP A 128 7.23 -0.38 18.25
C ASP A 128 7.50 -0.72 16.77
N VAL A 129 8.76 -0.97 16.44
CA VAL A 129 9.21 -1.16 15.06
C VAL A 129 9.99 -2.46 14.92
N THR A 130 9.61 -3.27 13.94
CA THR A 130 10.34 -4.49 13.59
C THR A 130 10.80 -4.47 12.14
N PHE A 131 11.94 -5.10 11.88
CA PHE A 131 12.42 -5.42 10.54
C PHE A 131 12.60 -6.93 10.44
N GLN A 132 11.91 -7.57 9.50
CA GLN A 132 11.96 -9.02 9.32
C GLN A 132 11.64 -9.81 10.60
N GLY A 133 10.79 -9.24 11.46
CA GLY A 133 10.43 -9.80 12.77
C GLY A 133 11.40 -9.48 13.91
N ASP A 134 12.60 -8.95 13.62
CA ASP A 134 13.54 -8.50 14.64
C ASP A 134 13.15 -7.12 15.17
N ASP A 135 13.11 -6.96 16.49
CA ASP A 135 12.81 -5.69 17.15
C ASP A 135 13.98 -4.70 17.00
N ILE A 136 13.67 -3.56 16.37
CA ILE A 136 14.60 -2.45 16.16
C ILE A 136 14.14 -1.17 16.86
N THR A 137 13.12 -1.25 17.71
CA THR A 137 12.46 -0.11 18.38
C THR A 137 13.47 0.79 19.10
N ALA A 138 14.41 0.20 19.85
CA ALA A 138 15.42 0.96 20.57
C ALA A 138 16.30 1.82 19.64
N ALA A 139 16.55 1.37 18.41
CA ALA A 139 17.37 2.10 17.43
C ALA A 139 16.63 3.31 16.82
N VAL A 140 15.30 3.35 16.91
CA VAL A 140 14.46 4.40 16.28
C VAL A 140 13.59 5.16 17.29
N SER A 141 13.77 4.95 18.59
CA SER A 141 12.96 5.55 19.65
C SER A 141 13.39 6.96 20.07
N ALA A 142 14.62 7.38 19.78
CA ALA A 142 15.16 8.66 20.24
C ALA A 142 15.00 9.76 19.17
N LEU A 143 14.81 11.01 19.59
CA LEU A 143 14.70 12.13 18.65
C LEU A 143 15.92 12.18 17.72
N GLY A 144 15.65 12.21 16.43
CA GLY A 144 16.67 12.23 15.39
C GLY A 144 17.45 10.93 15.20
N SER A 145 17.17 9.87 15.96
CA SER A 145 17.81 8.56 15.76
C SER A 145 17.43 7.98 14.40
N ASP A 146 18.37 7.27 13.80
CA ASP A 146 18.18 6.59 12.54
C ASP A 146 18.66 5.14 12.61
N TRP A 147 17.99 4.32 11.82
CA TRP A 147 18.34 2.93 11.60
C TRP A 147 18.36 2.67 10.10
N THR A 148 19.32 1.87 9.67
CA THR A 148 19.43 1.40 8.29
C THR A 148 19.46 -0.12 8.31
N SER A 149 18.68 -0.73 7.43
CA SER A 149 18.67 -2.17 7.21
C SER A 149 20.07 -2.72 6.88
N PRO A 150 20.35 -4.00 7.22
CA PRO A 150 21.66 -4.60 6.95
C PRO A 150 22.08 -4.57 5.48
N ASP A 151 21.12 -4.59 4.56
CA ASP A 151 21.35 -4.52 3.11
C ASP A 151 21.44 -3.08 2.57
N GLY A 152 21.14 -2.07 3.39
CA GLY A 152 21.18 -0.65 3.02
C GLY A 152 19.95 -0.15 2.26
N THR A 153 18.95 -0.99 2.00
CA THR A 153 17.80 -0.67 1.15
C THR A 153 16.76 0.17 1.89
N SER A 154 16.49 -0.19 3.14
CA SER A 154 15.53 0.51 4.01
C SER A 154 16.21 1.35 5.07
N ARG A 155 15.62 2.51 5.35
CA ARG A 155 16.01 3.41 6.43
C ARG A 155 14.77 3.88 7.17
N ILE A 156 14.87 3.93 8.49
CA ILE A 156 13.83 4.42 9.40
C ILE A 156 14.45 5.49 10.28
N ARG A 157 13.78 6.62 10.43
CA ARG A 157 14.29 7.75 11.21
C ARG A 157 13.20 8.36 12.06
N CYS A 158 13.46 8.51 13.35
CA CYS A 158 12.62 9.34 14.20
C CYS A 158 12.86 10.82 13.90
N SER A 159 11.78 11.60 13.85
CA SER A 159 11.92 13.05 13.66
C SER A 159 12.82 13.66 14.74
N ALA A 160 13.57 14.69 14.35
CA ALA A 160 14.41 15.43 15.29
C ALA A 160 13.56 16.29 16.25
N ASP A 161 12.33 16.63 15.85
CA ASP A 161 11.49 17.62 16.54
C ASP A 161 10.32 17.01 17.29
N ARG A 162 9.95 15.75 16.99
CA ARG A 162 8.77 15.08 17.55
C ARG A 162 8.98 13.58 17.70
N VAL A 163 8.67 13.05 18.88
CA VAL A 163 8.83 11.61 19.19
C VAL A 163 7.78 10.75 18.51
N ASN A 164 6.66 11.36 18.10
CA ASN A 164 5.52 10.70 17.49
C ASN A 164 5.52 10.81 15.96
N ALA A 165 6.69 10.93 15.33
CA ALA A 165 6.82 10.78 13.89
C ALA A 165 8.06 9.97 13.46
N LEU A 166 7.84 9.08 12.51
CA LEU A 166 8.84 8.28 11.83
C LEU A 166 8.84 8.57 10.34
N SER A 167 10.01 8.80 9.76
CA SER A 167 10.21 8.70 8.33
C SER A 167 10.67 7.29 7.98
N VAL A 168 10.01 6.66 7.01
CA VAL A 168 10.39 5.34 6.47
C VAL A 168 10.69 5.50 4.99
N SER A 169 11.85 5.02 4.57
CA SER A 169 12.23 5.00 3.16
C SER A 169 12.72 3.62 2.74
N VAL A 170 12.29 3.18 1.57
CA VAL A 170 12.77 1.99 0.85
C VAL A 170 13.34 2.48 -0.47
N ALA A 171 14.63 2.25 -0.70
CA ALA A 171 15.39 2.82 -1.81
C ALA A 171 14.68 2.59 -3.16
N GLY A 172 14.35 3.70 -3.83
CA GLY A 172 13.69 3.69 -5.14
C GLY A 172 12.24 3.22 -5.17
N LEU A 173 11.65 2.81 -4.03
CA LEU A 173 10.30 2.25 -3.94
C LEU A 173 9.34 3.12 -3.13
N LEU A 174 9.76 3.62 -1.97
CA LEU A 174 8.88 4.31 -1.04
C LEU A 174 9.63 5.37 -0.23
N GLU A 175 9.02 6.53 -0.05
CA GLU A 175 9.33 7.48 0.99
C GLU A 175 8.03 7.91 1.64
N MET A 176 7.91 7.68 2.94
CA MET A 176 6.74 8.07 3.70
C MET A 176 7.08 8.61 5.08
N GLU A 177 6.14 9.34 5.64
CA GLU A 177 6.12 9.71 7.05
C GLU A 177 4.92 9.05 7.72
N ILE A 178 5.15 8.50 8.90
CA ILE A 178 4.13 7.91 9.77
C ILE A 178 4.12 8.77 11.04
N VAL A 179 2.94 9.17 11.47
CA VAL A 179 2.74 9.97 12.68
C VAL A 179 1.65 9.34 13.54
N SER A 180 1.66 9.60 14.84
CA SER A 180 0.44 9.44 15.62
C SER A 180 -0.36 10.74 15.58
N ASP A 181 -1.69 10.62 15.51
CA ASP A 181 -2.63 11.73 15.70
C ASP A 181 -3.73 11.30 16.68
N VAL A 182 -4.58 12.26 17.06
CA VAL A 182 -5.67 12.08 18.01
C VAL A 182 -6.99 12.38 17.32
N GLU A 183 -8.01 11.56 17.59
CA GLU A 183 -9.37 11.78 17.11
C GLU A 183 -9.95 13.09 17.67
N LYS A 184 -10.54 13.91 16.79
CA LYS A 184 -10.99 15.28 17.11
C LYS A 184 -12.49 15.47 16.95
N GLU A 185 -13.17 14.58 16.24
CA GLU A 185 -14.63 14.63 16.04
C GLU A 185 -15.35 13.76 17.05
N LEU A 186 -14.86 12.52 17.26
CA LEU A 186 -15.39 11.60 18.28
C LEU A 186 -14.51 11.67 19.54
N ILE A 187 -14.93 12.49 20.50
CA ILE A 187 -14.19 12.65 21.76
C ILE A 187 -14.52 11.50 22.69
N ALA A 188 -13.56 10.58 22.89
CA ALA A 188 -13.67 9.45 23.80
C ALA A 188 -12.75 9.56 25.03
N ASN A 189 -13.06 8.80 26.07
CA ASN A 189 -12.19 8.57 27.21
C ASN A 189 -11.92 7.06 27.40
N PRO A 190 -10.66 6.61 27.27
CA PRO A 190 -9.47 7.42 26.96
C PRO A 190 -9.49 7.97 25.52
N PRO A 191 -8.74 9.07 25.23
CA PRO A 191 -8.65 9.60 23.88
C PRO A 191 -8.15 8.54 22.89
N VAL A 192 -8.67 8.58 21.67
CA VAL A 192 -8.27 7.68 20.58
C VAL A 192 -7.04 8.25 19.90
N HIS A 193 -5.95 7.49 19.96
CA HIS A 193 -4.71 7.77 19.26
C HIS A 193 -4.56 6.76 18.14
N PHE A 194 -4.20 7.23 16.94
CA PHE A 194 -4.12 6.39 15.75
C PHE A 194 -2.92 6.76 14.87
N LEU A 195 -2.53 5.85 14.00
CA LEU A 195 -1.53 6.07 12.96
C LEU A 195 -2.14 6.87 11.82
N ASN A 196 -1.44 7.93 11.45
CA ASN A 196 -1.66 8.64 10.21
C ASN A 196 -0.35 8.63 9.40
N PHE A 197 -0.44 8.91 8.10
CA PHE A 197 0.73 8.87 7.23
C PHE A 197 0.66 9.87 6.08
N GLU A 198 1.82 10.14 5.51
CA GLU A 198 2.01 10.86 4.25
C GLU A 198 3.00 10.08 3.36
N ILE A 199 2.56 9.67 2.17
CA ILE A 199 3.42 9.09 1.14
C ILE A 199 4.00 10.24 0.32
N LYS A 200 5.30 10.49 0.48
CA LYS A 200 6.05 11.56 -0.20
C LYS A 200 6.53 11.14 -1.59
N ALA A 201 6.91 9.87 -1.72
CA ALA A 201 7.30 9.27 -2.99
C ALA A 201 6.93 7.79 -3.01
N ILE A 202 6.50 7.31 -4.17
CA ILE A 202 6.21 5.89 -4.37
C ILE A 202 6.53 5.51 -5.83
N ALA A 203 7.15 4.35 -6.01
CA ALA A 203 7.31 3.73 -7.31
C ALA A 203 6.32 2.57 -7.43
N ASN A 204 5.30 2.78 -8.25
CA ASN A 204 4.27 1.79 -8.54
C ASN A 204 4.27 1.45 -10.04
N THR A 205 3.68 0.32 -10.43
CA THR A 205 3.41 -0.05 -11.82
C THR A 205 1.98 0.32 -12.21
N ALA A 206 1.67 0.16 -13.50
CA ALA A 206 0.30 0.28 -14.01
C ALA A 206 -0.67 -0.77 -13.43
N ASN A 207 -0.14 -1.83 -12.80
CA ASN A 207 -0.94 -2.90 -12.21
C ASN A 207 -1.16 -2.71 -10.70
N VAL A 208 -0.78 -1.56 -10.12
CA VAL A 208 -0.99 -1.28 -8.69
C VAL A 208 -2.47 -1.41 -8.29
N HIS A 209 -2.72 -1.98 -7.12
CA HIS A 209 -4.04 -2.11 -6.54
C HIS A 209 -3.97 -1.94 -5.01
N GLY A 210 -5.02 -2.28 -4.27
CA GLY A 210 -5.22 -1.94 -2.86
C GLY A 210 -6.17 -0.74 -2.74
N PHE A 211 -6.81 -0.59 -1.58
CA PHE A 211 -7.86 0.42 -1.43
C PHE A 211 -7.33 1.85 -1.65
N LEU A 212 -6.05 2.09 -1.34
CA LEU A 212 -5.30 3.31 -1.69
C LEU A 212 -4.55 3.13 -3.02
N GLY A 213 -3.90 1.98 -3.23
CA GLY A 213 -3.04 1.77 -4.39
C GLY A 213 -3.75 1.90 -5.74
N GLN A 214 -5.02 1.50 -5.84
CA GLN A 214 -5.82 1.68 -7.07
C GLN A 214 -5.94 3.15 -7.49
N MET A 215 -5.81 4.11 -6.55
CA MET A 215 -5.83 5.55 -6.87
C MET A 215 -4.55 6.02 -7.58
N TYR A 216 -3.50 5.21 -7.56
CA TYR A 216 -2.26 5.44 -8.32
C TYR A 216 -2.27 4.74 -9.69
N ALA A 217 -3.31 3.98 -10.03
CA ALA A 217 -3.41 3.33 -11.32
C ALA A 217 -3.67 4.34 -12.45
N PRO A 218 -3.13 4.13 -13.66
CA PRO A 218 -3.40 5.01 -14.81
C PRO A 218 -4.91 5.10 -15.11
N GLY A 219 -5.43 6.32 -15.26
CA GLY A 219 -6.85 6.57 -15.55
C GLY A 219 -7.78 6.61 -14.33
N ALA A 220 -7.29 6.26 -13.14
CA ALA A 220 -8.11 6.20 -11.92
C ALA A 220 -8.78 7.54 -11.58
N LEU A 221 -8.12 8.66 -11.86
CA LEU A 221 -8.68 9.99 -11.64
C LEU A 221 -9.86 10.26 -12.58
N GLU A 222 -9.66 10.04 -13.87
CA GLU A 222 -10.68 10.28 -14.89
C GLU A 222 -11.92 9.41 -14.65
N GLU A 223 -11.71 8.14 -14.30
CA GLU A 223 -12.80 7.22 -13.96
C GLU A 223 -13.55 7.70 -12.71
N ARG A 224 -12.82 8.10 -11.66
CA ARG A 224 -13.41 8.64 -10.43
C ARG A 224 -14.23 9.90 -10.67
N LEU A 225 -13.74 10.81 -11.50
CA LEU A 225 -14.47 12.03 -11.86
C LEU A 225 -15.66 11.78 -12.78
N ALA A 226 -15.60 10.72 -13.60
CA ALA A 226 -16.66 10.34 -14.53
C ALA A 226 -17.81 9.58 -13.86
N MET A 227 -17.58 8.93 -12.72
CA MET A 227 -18.66 8.34 -11.93
C MET A 227 -19.54 9.45 -11.37
N GLY A 228 -20.67 9.64 -12.05
CA GLY A 228 -21.68 10.64 -11.71
C GLY A 228 -22.05 10.54 -10.23
N THR A 229 -21.88 11.64 -9.52
CA THR A 229 -22.25 11.77 -8.12
C THR A 229 -23.77 11.73 -8.01
N LEU A 230 -24.31 10.68 -7.41
CA LEU A 230 -25.64 10.82 -6.83
C LEU A 230 -25.51 11.89 -5.72
N GLU A 231 -26.16 13.03 -5.92
CA GLU A 231 -26.29 14.10 -4.92
C GLU A 231 -26.66 13.46 -3.58
N GLY A 232 -25.74 13.51 -2.62
CA GLY A 232 -25.96 12.96 -1.27
C GLY A 232 -24.91 11.95 -0.78
N LEU A 233 -24.14 11.31 -1.66
CA LEU A 233 -23.16 10.27 -1.25
C LEU A 233 -21.68 10.72 -1.21
N ARG A 234 -21.42 12.03 -1.29
CA ARG A 234 -20.11 12.69 -1.01
C ARG A 234 -18.85 11.89 -1.47
N HIS A 235 -18.82 11.36 -2.69
CA HIS A 235 -17.64 10.67 -3.25
C HIS A 235 -17.08 9.48 -2.43
N ARG A 236 -17.80 8.95 -1.44
CA ARG A 236 -17.22 8.07 -0.41
C ARG A 236 -16.84 6.66 -0.89
N GLU A 237 -17.28 6.20 -2.05
CA GLU A 237 -17.36 4.75 -2.30
C GLU A 237 -16.69 4.25 -3.58
N TYR A 238 -15.80 5.01 -4.24
CA TYR A 238 -14.99 4.38 -5.29
C TYR A 238 -13.79 3.67 -4.68
N VAL A 239 -14.05 2.49 -4.14
CA VAL A 239 -13.07 1.45 -3.85
C VAL A 239 -13.59 0.21 -4.57
N GLU A 240 -12.80 -0.39 -5.45
CA GLU A 240 -13.25 -1.58 -6.18
C GLU A 240 -13.47 -2.76 -5.23
N GLY A 241 -14.54 -3.53 -5.43
CA GLY A 241 -14.83 -4.70 -4.61
C GLY A 241 -15.37 -4.36 -3.22
N THR A 242 -15.30 -5.34 -2.33
CA THR A 242 -15.77 -5.26 -0.94
C THR A 242 -14.59 -5.20 0.02
N ASP A 243 -14.79 -4.75 1.25
CA ASP A 243 -13.75 -4.78 2.29
C ASP A 243 -13.11 -6.18 2.44
N ASP A 244 -13.90 -7.24 2.28
CA ASP A 244 -13.42 -8.62 2.38
C ASP A 244 -12.39 -8.98 1.29
N ASP A 245 -12.45 -8.34 0.11
CA ASP A 245 -11.48 -8.56 -0.97
C ASP A 245 -10.10 -7.98 -0.64
N TYR A 246 -10.03 -7.05 0.30
CA TYR A 246 -8.79 -6.41 0.76
C TYR A 246 -8.18 -7.08 1.99
N LEU A 247 -8.84 -8.06 2.61
CA LEU A 247 -8.33 -8.72 3.81
C LEU A 247 -6.98 -9.41 3.55
N THR A 248 -6.07 -9.26 4.50
CA THR A 248 -4.83 -10.05 4.54
C THR A 248 -4.82 -10.95 5.78
N SER A 249 -4.08 -12.04 5.73
CA SER A 249 -3.94 -12.95 6.88
C SER A 249 -3.16 -12.34 8.05
N GLY A 250 -2.46 -11.23 7.82
CA GLY A 250 -1.67 -10.55 8.83
C GLY A 250 -1.04 -9.26 8.34
N LEU A 251 -0.40 -8.56 9.27
CA LEU A 251 0.20 -7.26 9.02
C LEU A 251 1.35 -7.31 8.01
N THR A 252 2.10 -8.40 7.92
CA THR A 252 3.18 -8.56 6.93
C THR A 252 2.85 -9.70 5.96
N SER A 253 1.58 -9.82 5.57
CA SER A 253 1.10 -10.77 4.58
C SER A 253 0.59 -10.04 3.34
N ALA A 254 0.96 -10.50 2.14
CA ALA A 254 0.53 -9.93 0.87
C ALA A 254 -0.45 -10.87 0.11
N ASP A 255 -1.49 -11.32 0.80
CA ASP A 255 -2.39 -12.40 0.34
C ASP A 255 -3.86 -12.00 0.17
N CYS A 256 -4.15 -10.70 0.02
CA CYS A 256 -5.50 -10.24 -0.31
C CYS A 256 -5.94 -10.63 -1.73
N GLY A 257 -7.25 -10.57 -2.00
CA GLY A 257 -7.83 -10.90 -3.30
C GLY A 257 -7.32 -10.03 -4.44
N PHE A 258 -6.93 -8.79 -4.14
CA PHE A 258 -6.33 -7.84 -5.09
C PHE A 258 -4.79 -7.79 -5.05
N SER A 259 -4.13 -8.74 -4.39
CA SER A 259 -2.67 -8.69 -4.27
C SER A 259 -1.99 -8.76 -5.64
N ARG A 260 -0.95 -7.97 -5.79
CA ARG A 260 -0.05 -7.87 -6.96
C ARG A 260 1.41 -8.09 -6.56
N PHE A 261 1.66 -8.25 -5.26
CA PHE A 261 2.99 -8.40 -4.70
C PHE A 261 3.67 -9.68 -5.18
N GLY A 262 4.89 -9.55 -5.69
CA GLY A 262 5.64 -10.66 -6.28
C GLY A 262 5.06 -11.21 -7.58
N GLN A 263 3.98 -10.63 -8.12
CA GLN A 263 3.41 -11.07 -9.39
C GLN A 263 4.14 -10.42 -10.56
N VAL A 264 4.68 -11.23 -11.47
CA VAL A 264 5.25 -10.72 -12.72
C VAL A 264 4.10 -10.27 -13.62
N PRO A 265 4.08 -9.03 -14.13
CA PRO A 265 3.08 -8.59 -15.10
C PRO A 265 3.06 -9.55 -16.30
N GLU A 266 1.88 -10.03 -16.72
CA GLU A 266 1.75 -10.97 -17.86
C GLU A 266 2.42 -10.44 -19.14
N ASN A 267 2.52 -9.11 -19.28
CA ASN A 267 3.14 -8.43 -20.42
C ASN A 267 4.69 -8.46 -20.42
N LEU A 268 5.33 -8.97 -19.36
CA LEU A 268 6.79 -9.14 -19.24
C LEU A 268 7.23 -10.61 -19.33
N VAL A 269 6.31 -11.53 -19.60
CA VAL A 269 6.66 -12.87 -20.07
C VAL A 269 7.17 -12.72 -21.50
N VAL A 270 8.44 -12.32 -21.64
CA VAL A 270 9.16 -12.45 -22.90
C VAL A 270 9.15 -13.95 -23.20
N ASP A 271 8.44 -14.34 -24.26
CA ASP A 271 8.56 -15.66 -24.85
C ASP A 271 10.05 -15.94 -25.10
N THR A 272 10.71 -16.63 -24.16
CA THR A 272 12.03 -17.22 -24.36
C THR A 272 11.88 -18.47 -25.22
N VAL A 273 11.33 -18.31 -26.43
CA VAL A 273 11.49 -19.22 -27.57
C VAL A 273 11.75 -18.38 -28.83
N GLY A 274 12.53 -17.31 -28.69
CA GLY A 274 13.14 -16.58 -29.80
C GLY A 274 14.48 -17.19 -30.17
N SER A 275 14.47 -18.36 -30.80
CA SER A 275 15.65 -18.99 -31.42
C SER A 275 16.41 -17.96 -32.28
N PRO A 276 17.75 -17.86 -32.22
CA PRO A 276 18.49 -16.87 -33.00
C PRO A 276 18.34 -17.21 -34.49
N ARG A 277 17.61 -16.36 -35.24
CA ARG A 277 17.58 -16.41 -36.70
C ARG A 277 19.00 -16.16 -37.24
N ARG A 278 19.72 -17.24 -37.51
CA ARG A 278 20.82 -17.25 -38.49
C ARG A 278 20.24 -17.21 -39.90
N LEU A 279 20.88 -16.38 -40.72
CA LEU A 279 20.64 -16.07 -42.13
C LEU A 279 20.82 -17.28 -43.09
N PHE A 280 20.15 -17.19 -44.26
CA PHE A 280 20.37 -17.87 -45.55
C PHE A 280 21.00 -19.28 -45.59
N SER A 281 20.27 -20.25 -46.15
CA SER A 281 20.66 -21.02 -47.36
C SER A 281 19.79 -22.28 -47.52
N MET A 282 19.49 -22.61 -48.78
CA MET A 282 18.75 -23.80 -49.23
C MET A 282 19.43 -25.11 -48.81
N GLY A 283 18.62 -26.13 -48.55
CA GLY A 283 19.04 -27.51 -48.39
C GLY A 283 17.89 -28.36 -47.86
N ASP A 284 17.22 -29.08 -48.76
CA ASP A 284 16.20 -30.09 -48.48
C ASP A 284 16.70 -31.09 -47.43
N HIS A 285 15.95 -31.28 -46.35
CA HIS A 285 15.89 -32.52 -45.58
C HIS A 285 14.56 -32.61 -44.82
N ASP A 286 13.77 -33.63 -45.17
CA ASP A 286 12.57 -34.07 -44.47
C ASP A 286 12.88 -34.44 -43.01
N ILE A 287 12.11 -33.89 -42.07
CA ILE A 287 12.07 -34.33 -40.65
C ILE A 287 10.59 -34.49 -40.25
N PRO A 288 10.21 -35.61 -39.61
CA PRO A 288 8.81 -35.97 -39.38
C PRO A 288 8.16 -35.12 -38.28
N ALA A 289 6.86 -34.87 -38.46
CA ALA A 289 6.00 -34.21 -37.49
C ALA A 289 6.00 -34.94 -36.14
N THR A 290 6.67 -34.37 -35.14
CA THR A 290 6.47 -34.75 -33.74
C THR A 290 5.21 -34.08 -33.22
N LYS A 291 4.27 -34.93 -32.80
CA LYS A 291 2.94 -34.61 -32.27
C LYS A 291 3.00 -33.48 -31.24
N SER A 292 2.19 -32.44 -31.45
CA SER A 292 1.84 -31.50 -30.39
C SER A 292 0.90 -32.20 -29.41
N THR A 293 1.33 -32.31 -28.16
CA THR A 293 0.48 -32.76 -27.04
C THR A 293 -0.49 -31.63 -26.72
N LEU A 294 -1.78 -31.84 -26.97
CA LEU A 294 -2.82 -30.83 -26.83
C LEU A 294 -3.47 -31.00 -25.45
N CYS A 295 -2.97 -30.27 -24.45
CA CYS A 295 -3.55 -30.30 -23.11
C CYS A 295 -4.81 -29.42 -23.08
N ARG A 296 -5.93 -29.98 -22.63
CA ARG A 296 -7.20 -29.26 -22.51
C ARG A 296 -7.60 -29.16 -21.04
N LEU A 297 -8.03 -27.97 -20.63
CA LEU A 297 -8.58 -27.73 -19.29
C LEU A 297 -9.89 -28.53 -19.14
N VAL A 298 -9.99 -29.38 -18.13
CA VAL A 298 -11.23 -30.14 -17.84
C VAL A 298 -11.74 -29.75 -16.47
N GLY A 299 -12.85 -29.00 -16.46
CA GLY A 299 -13.65 -28.73 -15.26
C GLY A 299 -13.62 -27.26 -14.82
N LYS A 300 -14.81 -26.65 -14.71
CA LYS A 300 -14.96 -25.38 -13.99
C LYS A 300 -14.76 -25.66 -12.49
N GLY A 301 -13.65 -25.21 -11.93
CA GLY A 301 -13.50 -25.03 -10.50
C GLY A 301 -12.35 -25.76 -9.79
N ARG A 302 -11.51 -26.56 -10.47
CA ARG A 302 -10.27 -27.11 -9.88
C ARG A 302 -9.16 -27.23 -10.92
N ASN A 303 -7.99 -26.64 -10.62
CA ASN A 303 -6.79 -26.60 -11.46
C ASN A 303 -6.19 -28.00 -11.68
N SER A 304 -6.78 -28.76 -12.60
CA SER A 304 -6.25 -30.06 -13.01
C SER A 304 -6.17 -30.12 -14.53
N PHE A 305 -5.00 -30.51 -15.05
CA PHE A 305 -4.72 -30.65 -16.48
C PHE A 305 -4.60 -32.13 -16.82
N VAL A 306 -5.17 -32.53 -17.96
CA VAL A 306 -4.92 -33.85 -18.56
C VAL A 306 -4.33 -33.63 -19.95
N CYS A 307 -3.19 -34.26 -20.20
CA CYS A 307 -2.50 -34.25 -21.48
C CYS A 307 -2.56 -35.67 -22.07
N MET A 308 -2.96 -35.79 -23.34
CA MET A 308 -2.88 -37.04 -24.12
C MET A 308 -1.85 -36.90 -25.23
#